data_AF-A0A6A6R032-F1
#
_entry.id   AF-A0A6A6R032-F1
#
_cell.length_a   1.000
_cell.length_b   1.000
_cell.length_c   1.000
_cell.angle_alpha   90.00
_cell.angle_beta   90.00
_cell.angle_gamma   90.00
#
_symmetry.space_group_name_H-M   'P 1'
#
loop_
_entity.id
_entity.type
_entity.pdbx_description
1 polymer ?
#
loop_
_entity_poly.entity_id
_entity_poly.type
_entity_poly.pdbx_seq_one_letter_code
_entity_poly.pdbx_strand_id
1 'polypeptide(L)'
;MGHHYSSAATWQFAAGIVAVGLTWRESLGAVALGFFIISIVISLNGATGVIHHAPFPVLARASWGFWGSYVAILSRVILAIFWFAIQTMNGANTVRVMLGAIWPSFLTPPNHIPESEGIATNTMVSFFLFWLIQIPFLYMHPNNLRWLFMVKSIIVSVAFIAILMWAFVSTDSLEIFDQKPATHGAAYGWVSMSSLTSVTGNLATLLLNQVSGLFCKMVCAPETARDDGAKKGVKS
;
A
#
# COMPACT_ATOMS: atom_id res chain seq x y z
N MET A 1 -8.50 3.81 -13.31
CA MET A 1 -7.47 4.46 -12.46
C MET A 1 -7.90 4.67 -10.99
N GLY A 2 -9.10 4.25 -10.56
CA GLY A 2 -9.66 4.55 -9.22
C GLY A 2 -9.26 3.67 -8.02
N HIS A 3 -8.51 2.57 -8.20
CA HIS A 3 -8.50 1.46 -7.22
C HIS A 3 -7.31 1.40 -6.27
N HIS A 4 -6.45 2.42 -6.22
CA HIS A 4 -5.19 2.37 -5.44
C HIS A 4 -5.14 3.30 -4.23
N TYR A 5 -6.18 4.10 -3.97
CA TYR A 5 -6.11 5.18 -2.98
C TYR A 5 -6.41 4.75 -1.53
N SER A 6 -6.92 3.54 -1.32
CA SER A 6 -7.37 3.07 0.01
C SER A 6 -6.55 1.86 0.47
N SER A 7 -5.26 2.10 0.76
CA SER A 7 -4.35 1.08 1.29
C SER A 7 -4.11 1.29 2.79
N ALA A 8 -3.99 0.19 3.55
CA ALA A 8 -3.66 0.24 4.97
C ALA A 8 -2.32 0.95 5.24
N ALA A 9 -1.37 0.84 4.30
CA ALA A 9 -0.10 1.53 4.36
C ALA A 9 -0.30 3.05 4.43
N THR A 10 -1.10 3.64 3.54
CA THR A 10 -1.39 5.09 3.53
C THR A 10 -1.95 5.59 4.86
N TRP A 11 -2.80 4.80 5.51
CA TRP A 11 -3.34 5.11 6.83
C TRP A 11 -2.28 5.08 7.92
N GLN A 12 -1.43 4.05 7.93
CA GLN A 12 -0.34 3.92 8.89
C GLN A 12 0.65 5.08 8.77
N PHE A 13 0.90 5.56 7.54
CA PHE A 13 1.74 6.75 7.34
C PHE A 13 1.09 8.02 7.90
N ALA A 14 -0.18 8.28 7.58
CA ALA A 14 -0.87 9.46 8.09
C ALA A 14 -0.92 9.45 9.64
N ALA A 15 -1.23 8.29 10.23
CA ALA A 15 -1.20 8.11 11.68
C ALA A 15 0.21 8.29 12.27
N GLY A 16 1.24 7.79 11.59
CA GLY A 16 2.63 7.93 12.02
C GLY A 16 3.12 9.38 12.07
N ILE A 17 2.75 10.21 11.09
CA ILE A 17 3.14 11.63 11.07
C ILE A 17 2.53 12.39 12.25
N VAL A 18 1.25 12.13 12.55
CA VAL A 18 0.57 12.71 13.72
C VAL A 18 1.20 12.21 15.02
N ALA A 19 1.58 10.93 15.09
CA ALA A 19 2.24 10.35 16.26
C ALA A 19 3.63 10.93 16.55
N VAL A 20 4.34 11.42 15.52
CA VAL A 20 5.67 12.05 15.66
C VAL A 20 5.56 13.50 16.19
N GLY A 21 4.35 14.04 16.34
CA GLY A 21 4.08 15.30 17.03
C GLY A 21 3.68 16.48 16.13
N LEU A 22 3.43 16.22 14.83
CA LEU A 22 2.82 17.18 13.90
C LEU A 22 1.31 17.26 14.11
N THR A 23 0.73 18.45 13.93
CA THR A 23 -0.73 18.60 13.97
C THR A 23 -1.39 17.92 12.77
N TRP A 24 -2.69 17.64 12.86
CA TRP A 24 -3.44 17.06 11.73
C TRP A 24 -3.42 17.96 10.48
N ARG A 25 -3.41 19.30 10.65
CA ARG A 25 -3.37 20.28 9.55
C ARG A 25 -2.06 20.25 8.80
N GLU A 26 -0.96 20.21 9.55
CA GLU A 26 0.39 20.15 8.99
C GLU A 26 0.66 18.79 8.35
N SER A 27 0.17 17.72 8.98
CA SER A 27 0.23 16.37 8.44
C SER A 27 -0.51 16.27 7.09
N LEU A 28 -1.73 16.81 7.00
CA LEU A 28 -2.46 16.88 5.72
C LEU A 28 -1.72 17.70 4.66
N GLY A 29 -1.16 18.85 5.04
CA GLY A 29 -0.37 19.69 4.13
C GLY A 29 0.87 18.98 3.60
N ALA A 30 1.62 18.32 4.49
CA ALA A 30 2.81 17.56 4.13
C ALA A 30 2.46 16.36 3.23
N VAL A 31 1.41 15.62 3.57
CA VAL A 31 0.94 14.49 2.75
C VAL A 31 0.49 14.97 1.37
N ALA A 32 -0.31 16.04 1.28
CA ALA A 32 -0.77 16.61 0.01
C ALA A 32 0.40 17.08 -0.86
N LEU A 33 1.38 17.78 -0.27
CA LEU A 33 2.58 18.23 -0.97
C LEU A 33 3.42 17.05 -1.47
N GLY A 34 3.62 16.02 -0.63
CA GLY A 34 4.32 14.79 -1.02
C GLY A 34 3.65 14.11 -2.21
N PHE A 35 2.33 13.89 -2.14
CA PHE A 35 1.56 13.32 -3.24
C PHE A 35 1.63 14.17 -4.51
N PHE A 36 1.60 15.50 -4.40
CA PHE A 36 1.70 16.40 -5.55
C PHE A 36 3.05 16.27 -6.27
N ILE A 37 4.16 16.30 -5.53
CA ILE A 37 5.51 16.16 -6.09
C ILE A 37 5.65 14.79 -6.79
N ILE A 38 5.18 13.73 -6.14
CA ILE A 38 5.22 12.37 -6.67
C ILE A 38 4.34 12.22 -7.90
N SER A 39 3.20 12.91 -7.96
CA SER A 39 2.32 12.91 -9.14
C SER A 39 2.98 13.50 -10.39
N ILE A 40 3.95 14.38 -10.24
CA ILE A 40 4.72 14.89 -11.39
C ILE A 40 5.68 13.80 -11.86
N VAL A 41 6.43 13.19 -10.93
CA VAL A 41 7.43 12.16 -11.24
C VAL A 41 6.78 10.90 -11.81
N ILE A 42 5.61 10.50 -11.30
CA ILE A 42 4.85 9.33 -11.79
C ILE A 42 4.36 9.55 -13.22
N SER A 43 3.94 10.77 -13.55
CA SER A 43 3.45 11.11 -14.89
C SER A 43 4.58 11.02 -15.91
N LEU A 44 5.76 11.52 -15.56
CA LEU A 44 6.95 11.43 -16.41
C LEU A 44 7.45 9.98 -16.58
N ASN A 45 7.48 9.19 -15.52
CA ASN A 45 7.84 7.77 -15.59
C ASN A 45 6.78 6.95 -16.35
N GLY A 46 5.50 7.30 -16.22
CA GLY A 46 4.42 6.68 -17.00
C GLY A 46 4.60 6.94 -18.49
N ALA A 47 4.95 8.16 -18.89
CA ALA A 47 5.20 8.51 -20.29
C ALA A 47 6.35 7.69 -20.90
N THR A 48 7.47 7.53 -20.19
CA THR A 48 8.61 6.72 -20.68
C THR A 48 8.24 5.23 -20.82
N GLY A 49 7.42 4.70 -19.90
CA GLY A 49 6.92 3.32 -19.99
C GLY A 49 6.01 3.08 -21.20
N VAL A 50 5.20 4.07 -21.58
CA VAL A 50 4.32 4.00 -22.77
C VAL A 50 5.13 4.09 -24.06
N ILE A 51 6.13 4.97 -24.13
CA ILE A 51 6.91 5.18 -25.37
C ILE A 51 7.84 3.99 -25.66
N HIS A 52 8.50 3.45 -24.62
CA HIS A 52 9.54 2.43 -24.81
C HIS A 52 9.04 0.99 -24.72
N HIS A 53 7.80 0.75 -24.26
CA HIS A 53 7.20 -0.58 -24.08
C HIS A 53 8.10 -1.60 -23.37
N ALA A 54 9.07 -1.13 -22.58
CA ALA A 54 10.10 -1.93 -21.96
C ALA A 54 9.87 -1.95 -20.44
N PRO A 55 9.95 -3.11 -19.78
CA PRO A 55 9.79 -3.19 -18.35
C PRO A 55 10.97 -2.49 -17.64
N PHE A 56 10.72 -1.97 -16.44
CA PHE A 56 11.71 -1.25 -15.63
C PHE A 56 13.13 -1.86 -15.60
N PRO A 57 13.33 -3.18 -15.46
CA PRO A 57 14.69 -3.77 -15.47
C PRO A 57 15.45 -3.61 -16.80
N VAL A 58 14.76 -3.42 -17.92
CA VAL A 58 15.36 -3.14 -19.22
C VAL A 58 15.78 -1.68 -19.30
N LEU A 59 14.96 -0.76 -18.81
CA LEU A 59 15.30 0.67 -18.76
C LEU A 59 16.43 0.94 -17.75
N ALA A 60 16.45 0.24 -16.62
CA ALA A 60 17.53 0.32 -15.65
C ALA A 60 18.90 -0.12 -16.23
N ARG A 61 18.90 -1.08 -17.17
CA ARG A 61 20.13 -1.49 -17.88
C ARG A 61 20.70 -0.39 -18.78
N ALA A 62 19.85 0.48 -19.33
CA ALA A 62 20.32 1.61 -20.14
C ALA A 62 21.05 2.66 -19.30
N SER A 63 20.63 2.88 -18.05
CA SER A 63 21.24 3.88 -17.17
C SER A 63 22.42 3.35 -16.35
N TRP A 64 22.35 2.11 -15.84
CA TRP A 64 23.35 1.55 -14.91
C TRP A 64 24.28 0.53 -15.57
N GLY A 65 24.09 0.24 -16.87
CA GLY A 65 24.82 -0.81 -17.58
C GLY A 65 24.38 -2.22 -17.20
N PHE A 66 25.01 -3.23 -17.82
CA PHE A 66 24.66 -4.64 -17.60
C PHE A 66 24.93 -5.08 -16.15
N TRP A 67 26.14 -4.85 -15.66
CA TRP A 67 26.56 -5.23 -14.31
C TRP A 67 25.87 -4.42 -13.20
N GLY A 68 25.66 -3.11 -13.41
CA GLY A 68 24.97 -2.26 -12.43
C GLY A 68 23.48 -2.57 -12.29
N SER A 69 22.83 -3.09 -13.34
CA SER A 69 21.41 -3.43 -13.28
C SER A 69 21.06 -4.51 -12.25
N TYR A 70 21.99 -5.42 -11.94
CA TYR A 70 21.77 -6.46 -10.92
C TYR A 70 21.55 -5.87 -9.52
N VAL A 71 22.25 -4.79 -9.18
CA VAL A 71 22.07 -4.10 -7.89
C VAL A 71 20.66 -3.51 -7.79
N ALA A 72 20.18 -2.87 -8.86
CA ALA A 72 18.83 -2.32 -8.93
C ALA A 72 17.73 -3.40 -8.92
N ILE A 73 17.99 -4.57 -9.49
CA ILE A 73 17.06 -5.70 -9.45
C ILE A 73 17.02 -6.31 -8.04
N LEU A 74 18.18 -6.55 -7.43
CA LEU A 74 18.28 -7.16 -6.10
C LEU A 74 17.63 -6.30 -5.02
N SER A 75 17.88 -4.99 -5.03
CA SER A 75 17.27 -4.06 -4.07
C SER A 75 15.73 -4.08 -4.14
N ARG A 76 15.18 -4.25 -5.35
CA ARG A 76 13.73 -4.37 -5.55
C ARG A 76 13.17 -5.70 -5.07
N VAL A 77 13.90 -6.81 -5.26
CA VAL A 77 13.47 -8.11 -4.74
C VAL A 77 13.42 -8.06 -3.21
N ILE A 78 14.46 -7.50 -2.57
CA ILE A 78 14.51 -7.32 -1.13
C ILE A 78 13.32 -6.47 -0.65
N LEU A 79 13.08 -5.33 -1.28
CA LEU A 79 11.97 -4.44 -0.95
C LEU A 79 10.60 -5.12 -1.13
N ALA A 80 10.42 -5.93 -2.18
CA ALA A 80 9.19 -6.69 -2.40
C ALA A 80 8.95 -7.73 -1.29
N ILE A 81 9.99 -8.41 -0.82
CA ILE A 81 9.92 -9.36 0.29
C ILE A 81 9.54 -8.63 1.59
N PHE A 82 10.15 -7.48 1.88
CA PHE A 82 9.80 -6.68 3.05
C PHE A 82 8.35 -6.20 3.02
N TRP A 83 7.89 -5.69 1.88
CA TRP A 83 6.49 -5.30 1.71
C TRP A 83 5.54 -6.46 1.91
N PHE A 84 5.86 -7.62 1.34
CA PHE A 84 5.06 -8.82 1.53
C PHE A 84 5.01 -9.23 3.02
N ALA A 85 6.13 -9.18 3.74
CA ALA A 85 6.19 -9.48 5.17
C ALA A 85 5.32 -8.52 6.00
N ILE A 86 5.42 -7.21 5.75
CA ILE A 86 4.62 -6.18 6.45
C ILE A 86 3.12 -6.39 6.22
N GLN A 87 2.71 -6.68 4.98
CA GLN A 87 1.31 -6.91 4.67
C GLN A 87 0.77 -8.22 5.25
N THR A 88 1.61 -9.26 5.31
CA THR A 88 1.28 -10.52 5.99
C THR A 88 1.09 -10.28 7.49
N MET A 89 1.93 -9.46 8.11
CA MET A 89 1.81 -9.11 9.53
C MET A 89 0.55 -8.26 9.83
N ASN A 90 0.25 -7.27 8.99
CA ASN A 90 -0.99 -6.50 9.09
C ASN A 90 -2.24 -7.39 8.95
N GLY A 91 -2.19 -8.36 8.02
CA GLY A 91 -3.22 -9.39 7.87
C GLY A 91 -3.35 -10.28 9.10
N ALA A 92 -2.23 -10.74 9.66
CA ALA A 92 -2.18 -11.53 10.89
C ALA A 92 -2.82 -10.81 12.08
N ASN A 93 -2.54 -9.53 12.27
CA ASN A 93 -3.15 -8.72 13.32
C ASN A 93 -4.68 -8.62 13.14
N THR A 94 -5.15 -8.52 11.90
CA THR A 94 -6.59 -8.50 11.60
C THR A 94 -7.23 -9.84 11.92
N VAL A 95 -6.60 -10.95 11.51
CA VAL A 95 -7.05 -12.32 11.83
C VAL A 95 -7.08 -12.54 13.35
N ARG A 96 -6.08 -12.05 14.08
CA ARG A 96 -6.04 -12.11 15.54
C ARG A 96 -7.27 -11.44 16.17
N VAL A 97 -7.64 -10.25 15.71
CA VAL A 97 -8.84 -9.53 16.19
C VAL A 97 -10.12 -10.25 15.80
N MET A 98 -10.21 -10.76 14.57
CA MET A 98 -11.37 -11.55 14.11
C MET A 98 -11.56 -12.84 14.92
N LEU A 99 -10.48 -13.56 15.19
CA LEU A 99 -10.50 -14.75 16.03
C LEU A 99 -10.84 -14.40 17.47
N GLY A 100 -10.32 -13.29 18.00
CA GLY A 100 -10.69 -12.79 19.33
C GLY A 100 -12.17 -12.38 19.45
N ALA A 101 -12.79 -11.94 18.36
CA ALA A 101 -14.22 -11.61 18.33
C ALA A 101 -15.13 -12.85 18.29
N ILE A 102 -14.70 -13.94 17.65
CA ILE A 102 -15.44 -15.21 17.58
C ILE A 102 -15.21 -16.04 18.85
N TRP A 103 -13.94 -16.16 19.27
CA TRP A 103 -13.51 -16.85 20.47
C TRP A 103 -12.66 -15.91 21.34
N PRO A 104 -13.27 -15.27 22.35
CA PRO A 104 -12.55 -14.39 23.29
C PRO A 104 -11.40 -15.10 24.01
N SER A 105 -11.51 -16.42 24.22
CA SER A 105 -10.47 -17.26 24.83
C SER A 105 -9.18 -17.35 24.02
N PHE A 106 -9.18 -16.98 22.74
CA PHE A 106 -7.99 -16.97 21.89
C PHE A 106 -7.08 -15.75 22.13
N LEU A 107 -7.58 -14.74 22.86
CA LEU A 107 -6.78 -13.56 23.26
C LEU A 107 -5.93 -13.82 24.51
N THR A 108 -6.29 -14.80 25.33
CA THR A 108 -5.66 -15.13 26.62
C THR A 108 -4.87 -16.46 26.68
N PRO A 109 -4.30 -17.03 25.59
CA PRO A 109 -3.46 -18.20 25.73
C PRO A 109 -2.15 -17.84 26.46
N PRO A 110 -1.64 -18.70 27.36
CA PRO A 110 -0.36 -18.49 28.02
C PRO A 110 0.75 -18.33 26.98
N ASN A 111 1.51 -17.26 27.11
CA ASN A 111 2.55 -16.90 26.15
C ASN A 111 3.74 -17.84 26.33
N HIS A 112 4.00 -18.71 25.35
CA HIS A 112 5.12 -19.65 25.38
C HIS A 112 6.40 -19.07 24.75
N ILE A 113 6.31 -17.86 24.19
CA ILE A 113 7.40 -17.12 23.57
C ILE A 113 7.92 -16.08 24.58
N PRO A 114 9.24 -15.98 24.80
CA PRO A 114 9.82 -14.96 25.69
C PRO A 114 9.41 -13.55 25.29
N GLU A 115 9.09 -12.69 26.26
CA GLU A 115 8.69 -11.29 26.00
C GLU A 115 9.78 -10.48 25.27
N SER A 116 11.04 -10.94 25.29
CA SER A 116 12.16 -10.34 24.55
C SER A 116 12.00 -10.37 23.03
N GLU A 117 11.18 -11.28 22.50
CA GLU A 117 10.92 -11.41 21.05
C GLU A 117 9.82 -10.46 20.57
N GLY A 118 9.14 -9.74 21.47
CA GLY A 118 8.13 -8.73 21.13
C GLY A 118 6.88 -9.26 20.40
N ILE A 119 6.77 -10.56 20.16
CA ILE A 119 5.67 -11.22 19.46
C ILE A 119 5.00 -12.22 20.38
N ALA A 120 3.70 -12.01 20.61
CA ALA A 120 2.88 -12.94 21.37
C ALA A 120 2.54 -14.20 20.54
N THR A 121 2.42 -15.33 21.23
CA THR A 121 2.13 -16.66 20.63
C THR A 121 0.85 -16.63 19.79
N ASN A 122 -0.16 -15.86 20.23
CA ASN A 122 -1.42 -15.66 19.52
C ASN A 122 -1.25 -14.92 18.16
N THR A 123 -0.33 -13.95 18.07
CA THR A 123 0.02 -13.28 16.81
C THR A 123 0.72 -14.26 15.86
N MET A 124 1.60 -15.12 16.38
CA MET A 124 2.33 -16.10 15.57
C MET A 124 1.41 -17.17 14.97
N VAL A 125 0.42 -17.65 15.73
CA VAL A 125 -0.62 -18.56 15.22
C VAL A 125 -1.49 -17.85 14.18
N SER A 126 -1.92 -16.62 14.45
CA SER A 126 -2.72 -15.83 13.50
C SER A 126 -1.96 -15.53 12.21
N PHE A 127 -0.64 -15.33 12.31
CA PHE A 127 0.26 -15.15 11.17
C PHE A 127 0.34 -16.41 10.31
N PHE A 128 0.52 -17.58 10.93
CA PHE A 128 0.56 -18.84 10.20
C PHE A 128 -0.78 -19.16 9.52
N LEU A 129 -1.90 -18.89 10.19
CA LEU A 129 -3.24 -19.03 9.62
C LEU A 129 -3.44 -18.10 8.42
N PHE A 130 -3.10 -16.81 8.55
CA PHE A 130 -3.19 -15.87 7.43
C PHE A 130 -2.28 -16.27 6.27
N TRP A 131 -1.07 -16.74 6.58
CA TRP A 131 -0.10 -17.21 5.59
C TRP A 131 -0.60 -18.45 4.83
N LEU A 132 -1.30 -19.38 5.49
CA LEU A 132 -1.96 -20.51 4.81
C LEU A 132 -3.14 -20.05 3.96
N ILE A 133 -3.96 -19.13 4.47
CA ILE A 133 -5.13 -18.61 3.76
C ILE A 133 -4.72 -17.92 2.46
N GLN A 134 -3.59 -17.21 2.40
CA GLN A 134 -3.15 -16.52 1.17
C GLN A 134 -2.60 -17.45 0.07
N ILE A 135 -2.16 -18.68 0.39
CA ILE A 135 -1.63 -19.64 -0.61
C ILE A 135 -2.66 -19.98 -1.71
N PRO A 136 -3.92 -20.35 -1.43
CA PRO A 136 -4.89 -20.60 -2.49
C PRO A 136 -5.19 -19.36 -3.35
N PHE A 137 -5.08 -18.14 -2.78
CA PHE A 137 -5.21 -16.91 -3.56
C PHE A 137 -4.04 -16.68 -4.52
N LEU A 138 -2.85 -17.22 -4.24
CA LEU A 138 -1.69 -17.16 -5.13
C LEU A 138 -1.91 -17.96 -6.43
N TYR A 139 -2.64 -19.07 -6.37
CA TYR A 139 -2.93 -19.92 -7.53
C TYR A 139 -4.06 -19.38 -8.42
N MET A 140 -4.83 -18.40 -7.96
CA MET A 140 -5.90 -17.81 -8.77
C MET A 140 -5.34 -16.89 -9.86
N HIS A 141 -5.82 -17.08 -11.09
CA HIS A 141 -5.40 -16.27 -12.21
C HIS A 141 -5.88 -14.80 -12.05
N PRO A 142 -5.00 -13.79 -12.21
CA PRO A 142 -5.30 -12.36 -12.02
C PRO A 142 -6.59 -11.81 -12.65
N ASN A 143 -7.11 -12.44 -13.70
CA ASN A 143 -8.35 -12.00 -14.35
C ASN A 143 -9.58 -12.16 -13.43
N ASN A 144 -9.62 -13.18 -12.58
CA ASN A 144 -10.73 -13.41 -11.64
C ASN A 144 -10.62 -12.54 -10.37
N LEU A 145 -9.42 -12.06 -10.05
CA LEU A 145 -9.20 -11.22 -8.87
C LEU A 145 -9.75 -9.79 -9.03
N ARG A 146 -10.06 -9.35 -10.26
CA ARG A 146 -10.58 -7.99 -10.50
C ARG A 146 -11.87 -7.72 -9.73
N TRP A 147 -12.76 -8.71 -9.63
CA TRP A 147 -14.01 -8.56 -8.89
C TRP A 147 -13.77 -8.49 -7.38
N LEU A 148 -12.87 -9.31 -6.83
CA LEU A 148 -12.47 -9.25 -5.42
C LEU A 148 -11.88 -7.89 -5.06
N PHE A 149 -11.04 -7.32 -5.91
CA PHE A 149 -10.48 -5.98 -5.70
C PHE A 149 -11.55 -4.88 -5.77
N MET A 150 -12.53 -5.01 -6.66
CA MET A 150 -13.63 -4.04 -6.77
C MET A 150 -14.52 -4.04 -5.52
N VAL A 151 -14.94 -5.23 -5.07
CA VAL A 151 -15.76 -5.39 -3.86
C VAL A 151 -14.99 -4.89 -2.63
N LYS A 152 -13.72 -5.30 -2.48
CA LYS A 152 -12.84 -4.81 -1.41
C LYS A 152 -12.76 -3.29 -1.39
N SER A 153 -12.62 -2.64 -2.54
CA SER A 153 -12.53 -1.17 -2.61
C SER A 153 -13.77 -0.50 -2.06
N ILE A 154 -14.96 -1.00 -2.39
CA ILE A 154 -16.23 -0.45 -1.90
C ILE A 154 -16.35 -0.66 -0.39
N ILE A 155 -16.08 -1.87 0.09
CA ILE A 155 -16.15 -2.20 1.53
C ILE A 155 -15.19 -1.33 2.33
N VAL A 156 -13.96 -1.15 1.87
CA VAL A 156 -12.95 -0.33 2.55
C VAL A 156 -13.37 1.14 2.60
N SER A 157 -13.95 1.68 1.53
CA SER A 157 -14.44 3.07 1.52
C SER A 157 -15.62 3.27 2.48
N VAL A 158 -16.55 2.33 2.56
CA VAL A 158 -17.66 2.40 3.53
C VAL A 158 -17.14 2.29 4.97
N ALA A 159 -16.21 1.36 5.22
CA ALA A 159 -15.58 1.21 6.52
C ALA A 159 -14.81 2.47 6.96
N PHE A 160 -14.18 3.18 6.02
CA PHE A 160 -13.52 4.47 6.26
C PHE A 160 -14.49 5.48 6.88
N ILE A 161 -15.64 5.67 6.23
CA ILE A 161 -16.66 6.63 6.66
C ILE A 161 -17.26 6.18 8.00
N ALA A 162 -17.51 4.87 8.18
CA ALA A 162 -18.04 4.32 9.43
C ALA A 162 -17.11 4.56 10.62
N ILE A 163 -15.81 4.31 10.49
CA ILE A 163 -14.83 4.54 11.55
C ILE A 163 -14.69 6.04 11.84
N LEU A 164 -14.73 6.89 10.81
CA LEU A 164 -14.69 8.34 10.98
C LEU A 164 -15.90 8.85 11.77
N MET A 165 -17.12 8.41 11.41
CA MET A 165 -18.34 8.74 12.15
C MET A 165 -18.26 8.24 13.59
N TRP A 166 -17.80 7.01 13.80
CA TRP A 166 -17.62 6.46 15.14
C TRP A 166 -16.63 7.26 15.99
N ALA A 167 -15.52 7.72 15.41
CA ALA A 167 -14.53 8.55 16.10
C ALA A 167 -15.12 9.89 16.55
N PHE A 168 -15.92 10.56 15.69
CA PHE A 168 -16.58 11.81 16.06
C PHE A 168 -17.66 11.65 17.13
N VAL A 169 -18.33 10.50 17.19
CA VAL A 169 -19.34 10.22 18.23
C VAL A 169 -18.68 9.81 19.54
N SER A 170 -17.52 9.14 19.49
CA SER A 170 -16.82 8.64 20.68
C SER A 170 -15.97 9.71 21.38
N THR A 171 -15.64 10.80 20.68
CA THR A 171 -14.91 11.94 21.23
C THR A 171 -15.85 13.13 21.24
N ASP A 172 -16.43 13.47 22.40
CA ASP A 172 -17.35 14.60 22.61
C ASP A 172 -16.72 15.99 22.33
N SER A 173 -15.50 16.06 21.80
CA SER A 173 -14.75 17.30 21.69
C SER A 173 -14.21 17.57 20.28
N LEU A 174 -14.52 18.76 19.77
CA LEU A 174 -13.87 19.40 18.62
C LEU A 174 -12.39 19.80 18.93
N GLU A 175 -11.80 19.30 20.01
CA GLU A 175 -10.44 19.59 20.48
C GLU A 175 -9.36 19.17 19.47
N ILE A 176 -9.68 18.26 18.54
CA ILE A 176 -8.80 17.97 17.39
C ILE A 176 -8.49 19.24 16.60
N PHE A 177 -9.43 20.17 16.49
CA PHE A 177 -9.25 21.42 15.74
C PHE A 177 -8.35 22.44 16.46
N ASP A 178 -8.15 22.30 17.79
CA ASP A 178 -7.28 23.17 18.59
C ASP A 178 -5.95 22.49 18.99
N GLN A 179 -5.59 21.39 18.30
CA GLN A 179 -4.31 20.72 18.52
C GLN A 179 -3.13 21.62 18.15
N LYS A 180 -2.25 21.85 19.12
CA LYS A 180 -0.96 22.55 18.92
C LYS A 180 0.14 21.54 18.62
N PRO A 181 1.14 21.90 17.79
CA PRO A 181 2.26 20.99 17.49
C PRO A 181 3.02 20.67 18.77
N ALA A 182 3.35 19.40 18.98
CA ALA A 182 4.15 18.98 20.15
C ALA A 182 5.63 19.40 20.00
N THR A 183 6.10 19.58 18.76
CA THR A 183 7.49 19.91 18.43
C THR A 183 7.63 21.37 17.97
N HIS A 184 8.59 22.10 18.56
CA HIS A 184 8.88 23.50 18.21
C HIS A 184 10.35 23.67 17.77
N GLY A 185 10.64 24.68 16.94
CA GLY A 185 12.02 25.05 16.56
C GLY A 185 12.65 24.17 15.47
N ALA A 186 13.97 23.95 15.53
CA ALA A 186 14.69 23.16 14.51
C ALA A 186 14.21 21.70 14.41
N ALA A 187 13.71 21.13 15.51
CA ALA A 187 13.11 19.80 15.54
C ALA A 187 11.85 19.71 14.66
N TYR A 188 11.04 20.78 14.61
CA TYR A 188 9.85 20.85 13.76
C TYR A 188 10.21 20.78 12.27
N GLY A 189 11.25 21.51 11.84
CA GLY A 189 11.73 21.48 10.46
C GLY A 189 12.24 20.10 10.06
N TRP A 190 13.00 19.44 10.95
CA TRP A 190 13.49 18.08 10.73
C TRP A 190 12.35 17.06 10.65
N VAL A 191 11.40 17.11 11.58
CA VAL A 191 10.24 16.21 11.63
C VAL A 191 9.35 16.41 10.39
N SER A 192 9.18 17.64 9.92
CA SER A 192 8.42 17.94 8.70
C SER A 192 9.11 17.38 7.44
N MET A 193 10.42 17.58 7.30
CA MET A 193 11.19 17.08 6.15
C MET A 193 11.32 15.55 6.14
N SER A 194 11.53 14.94 7.31
CA SER A 194 11.58 13.48 7.43
C SER A 194 10.21 12.83 7.16
N SER A 195 9.12 13.48 7.58
CA SER A 195 7.75 13.05 7.25
C SER A 195 7.49 13.12 5.74
N LEU A 196 7.86 14.22 5.08
CA LEU A 196 7.76 14.37 3.61
C LEU A 196 8.57 13.32 2.86
N THR A 197 9.79 13.05 3.33
CA THR A 197 10.67 12.02 2.74
C THR A 197 10.07 10.63 2.92
N SER A 198 9.44 10.35 4.06
CA SER A 198 8.78 9.07 4.34
C SER A 198 7.56 8.83 3.46
N VAL A 199 6.70 9.85 3.28
CA VAL A 199 5.56 9.80 2.34
C VAL A 199 6.05 9.54 0.91
N THR A 200 7.15 10.19 0.53
CA THR A 200 7.73 10.06 -0.80
C THR A 200 8.36 8.69 -1.03
N GLY A 201 9.13 8.19 -0.08
CA GLY A 201 9.78 6.88 -0.14
C GLY A 201 8.79 5.73 -0.24
N ASN A 202 7.65 5.82 0.45
CA ASN A 202 6.61 4.81 0.37
C ASN A 202 6.08 4.63 -1.07
N LEU A 203 5.76 5.75 -1.73
CA LEU A 203 5.17 5.72 -3.07
C LEU A 203 6.21 5.50 -4.17
N ALA A 204 7.48 5.81 -3.91
CA ALA A 204 8.57 5.59 -4.87
C ALA A 204 8.61 4.16 -5.41
N THR A 205 8.34 3.16 -4.57
CA THR A 205 8.30 1.75 -5.00
C THR A 205 7.21 1.49 -6.05
N LEU A 206 6.05 2.14 -5.89
CA LEU A 206 4.92 2.04 -6.81
C LEU A 206 5.24 2.71 -8.15
N LEU A 207 5.94 3.86 -8.11
CA LEU A 207 6.39 4.58 -9.32
C LEU A 207 7.18 3.66 -10.24
N LEU A 208 8.19 2.99 -9.69
CA LEU A 208 9.07 2.13 -10.46
C LEU A 208 8.35 0.86 -10.96
N ASN A 209 7.24 0.46 -10.33
CA ASN A 209 6.49 -0.72 -10.74
C ASN A 209 5.49 -0.42 -11.87
N GLN A 210 5.01 0.82 -12.00
CA GLN A 210 4.07 1.19 -13.06
C GLN A 210 4.68 1.14 -14.47
N VAL A 211 6.00 1.27 -14.58
CA VAL A 211 6.76 1.11 -15.84
C VAL A 211 6.83 -0.37 -16.28
N SER A 212 6.38 -1.33 -15.46
CA SER A 212 6.33 -2.73 -15.86
C SER A 212 5.28 -2.97 -16.95
N GLY A 213 5.69 -3.64 -18.03
CA GLY A 213 4.90 -3.79 -19.26
C GLY A 213 3.51 -4.44 -19.11
N LEU A 214 3.18 -5.03 -17.96
CA LEU A 214 1.84 -5.56 -17.70
C LEU A 214 0.80 -4.45 -17.53
N PHE A 215 1.16 -3.34 -16.86
CA PHE A 215 0.24 -2.21 -16.64
C PHE A 215 0.06 -1.40 -17.93
N CYS A 216 1.16 -1.19 -18.67
CA CYS A 216 1.12 -0.57 -19.98
C CYS A 216 0.30 -1.42 -20.98
N LYS A 217 0.43 -2.76 -20.97
CA LYS A 217 -0.43 -3.65 -21.76
C LYS A 217 -1.90 -3.61 -21.39
N MET A 218 -2.27 -3.27 -20.14
CA MET A 218 -3.67 -3.10 -19.73
C MET A 218 -4.23 -1.72 -20.07
N VAL A 219 -3.39 -0.66 -20.07
CA VAL A 219 -3.79 0.71 -20.45
C VAL A 219 -3.82 0.88 -21.97
N CYS A 220 -2.85 0.28 -22.67
CA CYS A 220 -2.79 0.22 -24.12
C CYS A 220 -3.47 -1.03 -24.70
N ALA A 221 -4.16 -1.86 -23.92
CA ALA A 221 -5.07 -2.86 -24.50
C ALA A 221 -6.16 -2.05 -25.20
N PRO A 222 -6.12 -1.92 -26.53
CA PRO A 222 -7.13 -1.16 -27.21
C PRO A 222 -8.40 -1.99 -27.17
N GLU A 223 -9.53 -1.32 -27.11
CA GLU A 223 -10.86 -1.90 -27.32
C GLU A 223 -11.02 -2.57 -28.70
N THR A 224 -9.96 -2.64 -29.51
CA THR A 224 -9.91 -3.29 -30.82
C THR A 224 -9.92 -4.81 -30.77
N ALA A 225 -9.53 -5.44 -29.65
CA ALA A 225 -9.63 -6.91 -29.51
C ALA A 225 -11.09 -7.39 -29.37
N ARG A 226 -12.05 -6.49 -29.08
CA ARG A 226 -13.47 -6.81 -29.04
C ARG A 226 -14.12 -6.83 -30.42
N ASP A 227 -13.53 -6.12 -31.39
CA ASP A 227 -14.09 -5.96 -32.74
C ASP A 227 -13.57 -7.03 -33.73
N ASP A 228 -12.36 -7.55 -33.50
CA ASP A 228 -11.79 -8.63 -34.33
C ASP A 228 -12.48 -10.00 -34.09
N GLY A 229 -13.08 -10.20 -32.91
CA GLY A 229 -13.93 -11.35 -32.62
C GLY A 229 -15.32 -11.26 -33.26
N ALA A 230 -15.84 -10.04 -33.46
CA ALA A 230 -17.13 -9.81 -34.10
C ALA A 230 -17.03 -9.88 -35.63
N LYS A 231 -15.90 -9.48 -36.23
CA LYS A 231 -15.71 -9.53 -37.70
C LYS A 231 -15.32 -10.91 -38.24
N LYS A 232 -14.85 -11.84 -37.41
CA LYS A 232 -14.59 -13.23 -37.82
C LYS A 232 -15.82 -14.15 -37.78
N GLY A 233 -16.96 -13.68 -37.29
CA GLY A 233 -18.24 -14.40 -37.32
C GLY A 233 -19.15 -14.09 -38.52
N VAL A 234 -18.74 -13.16 -39.41
CA VAL A 234 -19.53 -12.74 -40.59
C VAL A 234 -18.64 -12.79 -41.83
N LYS A 235 -18.16 -13.98 -42.19
CA LYS A 235 -17.82 -14.34 -43.57
C LYS A 235 -18.09 -15.84 -43.73
N SER A 236 -19.31 -16.15 -44.16
CA SER A 236 -19.62 -17.36 -44.92
C SER A 236 -18.91 -17.32 -46.26
#